data_AF-A0A534VYD4-F1
#
_entry.id   AF-A0A534VYD4-F1
#
_cell.length_a   1.000
_cell.length_b   1.000
_cell.length_c   1.000
_cell.angle_alpha   90.00
_cell.angle_beta   90.00
_cell.angle_gamma   90.00
#
_symmetry.space_group_name_H-M   'P 1'
#
loop_
_entity.id
_entity.type
_entity.pdbx_description
1 polymer ?
#
loop_
_entity_poly.entity_id
_entity_poly.type
_entity_poly.pdbx_seq_one_letter_code
_entity_poly.pdbx_strand_id
1 'polypeptide(L)'
;MAQQALSAQAVARGRFTLGIGLSHQIVIEGMFGLSFAKPYSHMKEYLAVLGPLVRTGSVSHAGEEYRVNAQLAVPGATPCPILVAALAPKMLAL
;
A
#
# COMPACT_ATOMS: atom_id res chain seq x y z
N MET A 1 6.50 -1.48 0.75
CA MET A 1 5.96 -1.69 -0.61
C MET A 1 6.20 -0.52 -1.57
N ALA A 2 5.98 0.75 -1.19
CA ALA A 2 6.16 1.91 -2.11
C ALA A 2 7.48 1.88 -2.93
N GLN A 3 8.62 1.66 -2.28
CA GLN A 3 9.93 1.57 -2.95
C GLN A 3 10.02 0.42 -3.96
N GLN A 4 9.45 -0.74 -3.62
CA GLN A 4 9.43 -1.90 -4.53
C GLN A 4 8.54 -1.64 -5.74
N ALA A 5 7.37 -1.05 -5.54
CA ALA A 5 6.45 -0.68 -6.61
C ALA A 5 7.07 0.35 -7.57
N LEU A 6 7.74 1.38 -7.05
CA LEU A 6 8.44 2.38 -7.86
C LEU A 6 9.65 1.78 -8.59
N SER A 7 10.37 0.85 -7.97
CA SER A 7 11.47 0.12 -8.63
C SER A 7 10.96 -0.73 -9.80
N ALA A 8 9.85 -1.45 -9.59
CA ALA A 8 9.19 -2.21 -10.66
C ALA A 8 8.68 -1.30 -11.78
N GLN A 9 8.10 -0.15 -11.44
CA GLN A 9 7.61 0.84 -12.40
C GLN A 9 8.74 1.44 -13.25
N ALA A 10 9.90 1.72 -12.66
CA ALA A 10 11.09 2.17 -13.38
C ALA A 10 11.54 1.15 -14.43
N VAL A 11 11.63 -0.13 -14.05
CA VAL A 11 11.99 -1.23 -14.96
C VAL A 11 10.91 -1.46 -16.03
N ALA A 12 9.63 -1.38 -15.64
CA ALA A 12 8.49 -1.57 -16.53
C ALA A 12 8.28 -0.39 -17.51
N ARG A 13 8.99 0.73 -17.31
CA ARG A 13 8.87 1.97 -18.10
C ARG A 13 7.44 2.51 -18.12
N GLY A 14 6.83 2.64 -16.95
CA GLY A 14 5.48 3.20 -16.82
C GLY A 14 4.34 2.20 -17.00
N ARG A 15 4.63 0.93 -17.28
CA ARG A 15 3.62 -0.11 -17.59
C ARG A 15 3.28 -1.01 -16.40
N PHE A 16 3.68 -0.65 -15.19
CA PHE A 16 3.35 -1.38 -13.97
C PHE A 16 2.13 -0.78 -13.29
N THR A 17 1.22 -1.65 -12.84
CA THR A 17 0.06 -1.32 -12.01
C THR A 17 0.13 -2.15 -10.74
N LEU A 18 0.01 -1.51 -9.58
CA LEU A 18 0.07 -2.19 -8.29
C LEU A 18 -1.35 -2.57 -7.83
N GLY A 19 -1.69 -3.86 -7.88
CA GLY A 19 -2.88 -4.40 -7.23
C GLY A 19 -2.63 -4.70 -5.75
N ILE A 20 -3.51 -4.25 -4.85
CA ILE A 20 -3.42 -4.46 -3.40
C ILE A 20 -4.72 -5.07 -2.86
N GLY A 21 -4.58 -6.04 -1.96
CA GLY A 21 -5.68 -6.67 -1.24
C GLY A 21 -5.23 -7.21 0.12
N LEU A 22 -6.17 -7.62 0.96
CA LEU A 22 -5.93 -7.98 2.36
C LEU A 22 -5.44 -9.41 2.61
N SER A 23 -5.38 -10.26 1.57
CA SER A 23 -5.22 -11.71 1.75
C SER A 23 -6.35 -12.31 2.61
N HIS A 24 -6.13 -13.48 3.21
CA HIS A 24 -7.08 -14.17 4.09
C HIS A 24 -6.47 -14.36 5.48
N GLN A 25 -7.32 -14.36 6.51
CA GLN A 25 -6.90 -14.44 7.91
C GLN A 25 -5.94 -15.62 8.19
N ILE A 26 -6.26 -16.81 7.70
CA ILE A 26 -5.42 -18.01 7.90
C ILE A 26 -4.00 -17.85 7.34
N VAL A 27 -3.85 -17.11 6.23
CA VAL A 27 -2.54 -16.83 5.63
C VAL A 27 -1.80 -15.79 6.48
N ILE A 28 -2.47 -14.69 6.83
CA ILE A 28 -1.85 -13.58 7.55
C ILE A 28 -1.43 -13.99 8.97
N GLU A 29 -2.31 -14.63 9.72
CA GLU A 29 -2.04 -15.02 11.12
C GLU A 29 -1.28 -16.34 11.20
N GLY A 30 -1.72 -17.35 10.45
CA GLY A 30 -1.16 -18.71 10.56
C GLY A 30 0.19 -18.88 9.86
N MET A 31 0.39 -18.26 8.70
CA MET A 31 1.62 -18.43 7.91
C MET A 31 2.61 -17.29 8.12
N PHE A 32 2.13 -16.04 8.18
CA PHE A 32 3.00 -14.87 8.31
C PHE A 32 3.15 -14.35 9.74
N GLY A 33 2.35 -14.85 10.70
CA GLY A 33 2.42 -14.43 12.10
C GLY A 33 2.05 -12.96 12.32
N LEU A 34 1.29 -12.35 11.40
CA LEU A 34 0.85 -10.96 11.45
C LEU A 34 -0.59 -10.89 11.95
N SER A 35 -1.01 -9.74 12.48
CA SER A 35 -2.40 -9.53 12.94
C SER A 35 -3.37 -9.33 11.76
N PHE A 36 -4.54 -9.97 11.82
CA PHE A 36 -5.67 -9.70 10.92
C PHE A 36 -6.86 -9.06 11.66
N ALA A 37 -6.66 -8.49 12.85
CA ALA A 37 -7.75 -8.05 13.73
C ALA A 37 -8.58 -6.87 13.19
N LYS A 38 -7.97 -5.96 12.42
CA LYS A 38 -8.59 -4.72 11.93
C LYS A 38 -8.40 -4.53 10.42
N PRO A 39 -8.90 -5.45 9.57
CA PRO A 39 -8.57 -5.49 8.14
C PRO A 39 -8.95 -4.19 7.39
N TYR A 40 -10.09 -3.59 7.73
CA TYR A 40 -10.51 -2.33 7.13
C TYR A 40 -9.61 -1.15 7.54
N SER A 41 -9.40 -0.95 8.84
CA SER A 41 -8.54 0.14 9.33
C SER A 41 -7.11 -0.01 8.83
N HIS A 42 -6.61 -1.25 8.80
CA HIS A 42 -5.31 -1.59 8.22
C HIS A 42 -5.22 -1.15 6.76
N MET A 43 -6.16 -1.53 5.89
CA MET A 43 -6.13 -1.11 4.48
C MET A 43 -6.24 0.41 4.34
N LYS A 44 -7.15 1.05 5.10
CA LYS A 44 -7.36 2.49 5.06
C LYS A 44 -6.07 3.26 5.37
N GLU A 45 -5.40 2.92 6.47
CA GLU A 45 -4.15 3.58 6.87
C GLU A 45 -2.98 3.18 5.96
N TYR A 46 -2.94 1.92 5.50
CA TYR A 46 -1.94 1.47 4.54
C TYR A 46 -2.01 2.28 3.23
N LEU A 47 -3.20 2.55 2.70
CA LEU A 47 -3.39 3.39 1.51
C LEU A 47 -3.07 4.87 1.80
N ALA A 48 -3.38 5.37 3.00
CA ALA A 48 -3.00 6.72 3.43
C ALA A 48 -1.48 6.92 3.50
N VAL A 49 -0.71 5.85 3.74
CA VAL A 49 0.77 5.85 3.69
C VAL A 49 1.28 5.61 2.26
N LEU A 50 0.79 4.56 1.60
CA LEU A 50 1.28 4.10 0.31
C LEU A 50 1.02 5.11 -0.81
N GLY A 51 -0.18 5.68 -0.87
CA GLY A 51 -0.59 6.61 -1.93
C GLY A 51 0.32 7.83 -2.05
N PRO A 52 0.55 8.61 -0.96
CA PRO A 52 1.46 9.74 -0.98
C PRO A 52 2.91 9.33 -1.29
N LEU A 53 3.43 8.25 -0.71
CA LEU A 53 4.78 7.77 -1.02
C LEU A 53 4.97 7.44 -2.50
N VAL A 54 3.96 6.89 -3.17
CA VAL A 54 4.01 6.58 -4.62
C VAL A 54 3.83 7.84 -5.48
N ARG A 55 2.95 8.77 -5.09
CA ARG A 55 2.62 9.96 -5.91
C ARG A 55 3.60 11.12 -5.76
N THR A 56 4.02 11.41 -4.53
CA THR A 56 4.78 12.62 -4.18
C THR A 56 6.14 12.31 -3.54
N GLY A 57 6.40 11.04 -3.19
CA GLY A 57 7.66 10.63 -2.57
C GLY A 57 7.77 11.00 -1.10
N SER A 58 6.69 11.41 -0.44
CA SER A 58 6.72 11.78 0.98
C SER A 58 5.39 11.53 1.68
N VAL A 59 5.45 11.24 2.98
CA VAL A 59 4.27 11.11 3.83
C VAL A 59 4.61 11.42 5.29
N SER A 60 3.67 12.06 5.97
CA SER A 60 3.61 12.12 7.44
C SER A 60 2.22 11.65 7.86
N HIS A 61 2.16 10.49 8.49
CA HIS A 61 0.94 9.81 8.90
C HIS A 61 1.07 9.32 10.35
N ALA A 62 0.05 9.56 11.15
CA ALA A 62 -0.01 9.15 12.55
C ALA A 62 -1.40 8.58 12.84
N GLY A 63 -1.59 7.29 12.51
CA GLY A 63 -2.80 6.52 12.78
C GLY A 63 -2.61 5.48 13.88
N GLU A 64 -3.60 4.60 14.04
CA GLU A 64 -3.58 3.52 15.02
C GLU A 64 -2.79 2.30 14.52
N GLU A 65 -2.89 1.99 13.23
CA GLU A 65 -2.22 0.85 12.59
C GLU A 65 -0.84 1.25 12.06
N TYR A 66 -0.69 2.48 11.55
CA TYR A 66 0.54 2.99 10.99
C TYR A 66 0.94 4.36 11.54
N ARG A 67 2.20 4.48 11.98
CA ARG A 67 2.84 5.77 12.30
C ARG A 67 4.10 5.92 11.47
N VAL A 68 4.04 6.72 10.42
CA VAL A 68 5.07 6.81 9.37
C VAL A 68 5.39 8.27 9.08
N ASN A 69 6.64 8.66 9.22
CA ASN A 69 7.17 9.90 8.69
C ASN A 69 8.35 9.55 7.78
N ALA A 70 8.15 9.63 6.47
CA ALA A 70 9.10 9.08 5.50
C ALA A 70 9.16 9.91 4.22
N GLN A 71 10.34 9.91 3.61
CA GLN A 71 10.58 10.36 2.24
C GLN A 71 11.23 9.23 1.46
N LEU A 72 10.88 9.14 0.17
CA LEU A 72 11.32 8.10 -0.73
C LEU A 72 11.60 8.69 -2.10
N ALA A 73 12.78 8.38 -2.63
CA ALA A 73 13.15 8.64 -4.01
C ALA A 73 13.67 7.36 -4.63
N VAL A 74 13.16 7.00 -5.81
CA VAL A 74 13.66 5.90 -6.63
C VAL A 74 14.05 6.47 -7.98
N PRO A 75 15.36 6.52 -8.32
CA PRO A 75 15.82 7.10 -9.58
C PRO A 75 15.13 6.47 -10.80
N GLY A 76 14.64 7.32 -11.71
CA GLY A 76 13.98 6.88 -12.95
C GLY A 76 12.57 6.31 -12.77
N ALA A 77 12.04 6.24 -11.54
CA ALA A 77 10.66 5.84 -11.31
C ALA A 77 9.68 7.01 -11.54
N THR A 78 8.56 6.71 -12.16
CA THR A 78 7.37 7.55 -12.16
C THR A 78 6.33 6.95 -11.20
N PRO A 79 5.29 7.70 -10.77
CA PRO A 79 4.18 7.11 -10.03
C PRO A 79 3.52 5.96 -10.82
N CYS A 80 3.05 4.92 -10.12
CA CYS A 80 2.27 3.84 -10.71
C CYS A 80 0.80 3.89 -10.22
N PRO A 81 -0.18 3.46 -11.05
CA PRO A 81 -1.55 3.29 -10.59
C PRO A 81 -1.62 2.25 -9.46
N ILE A 82 -2.52 2.47 -8.51
CA ILE A 82 -2.84 1.54 -7.42
C ILE A 82 -4.28 1.11 -7.61
N LEU A 83 -4.51 -0.20 -7.65
CA LEU A 83 -5.84 -0.81 -7.69
C LEU A 83 -6.10 -1.56 -6.38
N VAL A 84 -7.28 -1.37 -5.80
CA VAL A 84 -7.67 -2.00 -4.54
C VAL A 84 -8.68 -3.09 -4.82
N ALA A 85 -8.42 -4.30 -4.30
CA ALA A 85 -9.40 -5.39 -4.28
C ALA A 85 -10.48 -5.07 -3.24
N ALA A 86 -11.48 -4.31 -3.66
CA ALA A 86 -12.46 -3.69 -2.79
C ALA A 86 -13.66 -4.60 -2.46
N LEU A 87 -13.39 -5.79 -1.92
CA LEU A 87 -14.45 -6.72 -1.53
C LEU A 87 -15.14 -6.21 -0.26
N ALA A 88 -16.43 -5.90 -0.38
CA ALA A 88 -17.36 -5.30 0.61
C ALA A 88 -17.56 -3.77 0.55
N PRO A 89 -18.77 -3.25 0.88
CA PRO A 89 -19.11 -1.84 0.71
C PRO A 89 -18.17 -0.84 1.40
N LYS A 90 -17.69 -1.16 2.60
CA LYS A 90 -16.73 -0.30 3.30
C LYS A 90 -15.39 -0.21 2.56
N MET A 91 -14.93 -1.31 1.98
CA MET A 91 -13.68 -1.34 1.22
C MET A 91 -13.80 -0.58 -0.11
N LEU A 92 -14.98 -0.60 -0.73
CA LEU A 92 -15.28 0.17 -1.95
C LEU A 92 -15.29 1.68 -1.73
N ALA A 93 -15.49 2.12 -0.49
CA ALA A 93 -15.51 3.54 -0.12
C ALA A 93 -14.11 4.12 0.20
N LEU A 94 -13.03 3.33 0.08
CA LEU A 94 -11.65 3.80 0.21
C LEU A 94 -11.17 4.51 -1.07
#